data_AF-A0A9D6WC18-F1
#
_entry.id   AF-A0A9D6WC18-F1
#
_cell.length_a   1.000
_cell.length_b   1.000
_cell.length_c   1.000
_cell.angle_alpha   90.00
_cell.angle_beta   90.00
_cell.angle_gamma   90.00
#
_symmetry.space_group_name_H-M   'P 1'
#
loop_
_entity.id
_entity.type
_entity.pdbx_description
1 polymer ?
#
loop_
_entity_poly.entity_id
_entity_poly.type
_entity_poly.pdbx_seq_one_letter_code
_entity_poly.pdbx_strand_id
1 'polypeptide(L)'
;MMKGAAVPEFRLTFSAVVASPVPMARWAFLSLVLLSMFGMAAWNPCLAAEKAFEVTPKWIRPGPDAVVRVNLGGKLDVIKKNKLFLRLTLPNNTVKDFALDREQVRRGVAEARISDHMRRGTYKSELVDEDGKVLARGPEDIRVRGTEKPSIAAVMPGVCYPSEGRFDFELVGNDFAQYKAEELDVWINDAKVLFEKRLNDKKGGMSETACDGKYPCLIWNWRTLRIYGLSLDRQSFLDNVSVHRPFVVSVEGDQEISEPKRLVLSCVQYYWPRLGAFGILSLFIGTVYFFSRERVEHYRRSHRNSGTLTFLLIDNQTNTYSLSKFQLILWAAAAIVAYSYLALSQSLVQGNWALPRVPDGLPTLLGLSATTTAVAVGATGFRGSKGAGPIHPGIGDFLTTGGVFAPERLQFFLWTILGVAGFVAGTLVQDPATVTKMPEIPENFNQLMGASSIGYLAGKFARKPGPVIKDFDCEPKRFAVDRPPNEIRIIGENLSPRAEVRIYGHPLPADRVKPAERPPEGKEFVSELIVIPKEAERQVAGAAVIRVINPDGQSAESNGT
;
A
#
# COMPACT_ATOMS: atom_id res chain seq x y z
N MET A 1 7.33 -13.51 -58.45
CA MET A 1 5.89 -13.74 -58.29
C MET A 1 5.58 -13.73 -56.80
N MET A 2 4.53 -12.99 -56.39
CA MET A 2 4.07 -12.70 -55.01
C MET A 2 4.99 -11.78 -54.19
N LYS A 3 4.87 -10.45 -54.32
CA LYS A 3 3.95 -9.50 -53.63
C LYS A 3 4.23 -9.37 -52.13
N GLY A 4 4.93 -8.29 -51.79
CA GLY A 4 5.18 -7.83 -50.42
C GLY A 4 3.95 -7.19 -49.79
N ALA A 5 3.81 -7.40 -48.48
CA ALA A 5 2.82 -6.76 -47.63
C ALA A 5 3.42 -5.48 -47.04
N ALA A 6 2.75 -4.36 -47.28
CA ALA A 6 3.10 -3.04 -46.80
C ALA A 6 2.65 -2.83 -45.35
N VAL A 7 3.45 -2.04 -44.63
CA VAL A 7 3.22 -1.48 -43.30
C VAL A 7 2.03 -0.50 -43.35
N PRO A 8 1.09 -0.51 -42.39
CA PRO A 8 0.05 0.51 -42.33
C PRO A 8 0.62 1.82 -41.74
N GLU A 9 0.73 2.86 -42.56
CA GLU A 9 0.83 4.25 -42.10
C GLU A 9 -0.49 4.68 -41.44
N PHE A 10 -0.44 5.03 -40.16
CA PHE A 10 -1.52 5.74 -39.47
C PHE A 10 -1.48 7.22 -39.88
N ARG A 11 -2.23 7.59 -40.93
CA ARG A 11 -2.51 8.99 -41.26
C ARG A 11 -3.76 9.46 -40.50
N LEU A 12 -3.57 10.37 -39.56
CA LEU A 12 -4.64 11.18 -38.98
C LEU A 12 -5.12 12.19 -40.03
N THR A 13 -6.26 11.89 -40.66
CA THR A 13 -7.02 12.85 -41.45
C THR A 13 -7.74 13.83 -40.51
N PHE A 14 -7.25 15.07 -40.46
CA PHE A 14 -8.03 16.20 -39.96
C PHE A 14 -9.13 16.51 -40.99
N SER A 15 -10.37 16.14 -40.68
CA SER A 15 -11.53 16.65 -41.40
C SER A 15 -11.70 18.13 -41.04
N ALA A 16 -11.41 18.99 -42.01
CA ALA A 16 -11.80 20.38 -42.00
C ALA A 16 -13.33 20.47 -42.01
N VAL A 17 -13.92 20.88 -40.90
CA VAL A 17 -15.31 21.36 -40.89
C VAL A 17 -15.29 22.78 -41.39
N VAL A 18 -15.88 22.92 -42.57
CA VAL A 18 -16.14 24.13 -43.33
C VAL A 18 -16.83 25.17 -42.46
N ALA A 19 -16.20 26.35 -42.38
CA ALA A 19 -16.78 27.56 -41.87
C ALA A 19 -17.99 27.97 -42.73
N SER A 20 -19.16 28.08 -42.11
CA SER A 20 -20.30 28.78 -42.68
C SER A 20 -20.27 30.26 -42.25
N PRO A 21 -20.59 31.21 -43.18
CA PRO A 21 -20.50 32.64 -42.93
C PRO A 21 -21.85 33.18 -42.45
N VAL A 22 -21.93 33.68 -41.22
CA VAL A 22 -23.14 34.33 -40.67
C VAL A 22 -22.67 35.43 -39.70
N PRO A 23 -23.32 36.61 -39.65
CA PRO A 23 -22.99 37.80 -40.42
C PRO A 23 -22.30 38.86 -39.54
N MET A 24 -21.44 39.67 -40.17
CA MET A 24 -20.88 40.90 -39.60
C MET A 24 -21.99 41.95 -39.33
N ALA A 25 -22.81 41.74 -38.31
CA ALA A 25 -23.83 42.68 -37.88
C ALA A 25 -24.13 42.59 -36.37
N ARG A 26 -23.14 42.19 -35.55
CA ARG A 26 -23.25 42.19 -34.08
C ARG A 26 -22.01 42.73 -33.32
N TRP A 27 -21.08 43.36 -34.03
CA TRP A 27 -19.94 44.08 -33.43
C TRP A 27 -20.06 45.61 -33.46
N ALA A 28 -21.22 46.14 -33.88
CA ALA A 28 -21.53 47.57 -33.83
C ALA A 28 -22.44 47.99 -32.64
N PHE A 29 -22.82 47.04 -31.76
CA PHE A 29 -23.64 47.33 -30.58
C PHE A 29 -22.94 47.06 -29.24
N LEU A 30 -21.77 46.42 -29.25
CA LEU A 30 -20.93 46.21 -28.07
C LEU A 30 -19.80 47.24 -27.94
N SER A 31 -19.51 47.99 -29.00
CA SER A 31 -18.65 49.18 -29.00
C SER A 31 -19.38 50.47 -28.60
N LEU A 32 -20.73 50.45 -28.51
CA LEU A 32 -21.53 51.58 -28.03
C LEU A 32 -21.93 51.47 -26.55
N VAL A 33 -21.64 50.33 -25.89
CA VAL A 33 -21.84 50.13 -24.43
C VAL A 33 -20.52 50.15 -23.67
N LEU A 34 -19.38 49.96 -24.35
CA LEU A 34 -18.04 50.11 -23.77
C LEU A 34 -17.46 51.53 -23.87
N LEU A 35 -18.17 52.46 -24.52
CA LEU A 35 -17.84 53.90 -24.53
C LEU A 35 -18.75 54.76 -23.63
N SER A 36 -19.64 54.14 -22.85
CA SER A 36 -20.46 54.83 -21.82
C SER A 36 -20.00 54.58 -20.38
N MET A 37 -18.89 53.84 -20.18
CA MET A 37 -18.28 53.61 -18.86
C MET A 37 -16.98 54.41 -18.63
N PHE A 38 -16.75 55.47 -19.40
CA PHE A 38 -15.60 56.38 -19.24
C PHE A 38 -15.97 57.85 -19.02
N GLY A 39 -17.15 58.11 -18.45
CA GLY A 39 -17.66 59.47 -18.31
C GLY A 39 -18.46 59.74 -17.04
N MET A 40 -18.07 59.21 -15.88
CA MET A 40 -18.51 59.72 -14.55
C MET A 40 -17.48 59.38 -13.46
N ALA A 41 -16.30 59.99 -13.53
CA ALA A 41 -15.32 59.97 -12.42
C ALA A 41 -14.77 61.38 -12.11
N ALA A 42 -15.55 62.41 -12.40
CA ALA A 42 -15.32 63.76 -11.89
C ALA A 42 -16.67 64.31 -11.43
N TRP A 43 -16.69 64.83 -10.20
CA TRP A 43 -17.82 65.44 -9.49
C TRP A 43 -18.73 64.49 -8.72
N ASN A 44 -18.19 63.99 -7.61
CA ASN A 44 -18.86 64.18 -6.32
C ASN A 44 -17.93 64.99 -5.43
N PRO A 45 -18.19 66.28 -5.14
CA PRO A 45 -17.63 66.92 -3.97
C PRO A 45 -18.39 66.34 -2.77
N CYS A 46 -18.07 65.10 -2.42
CA CYS A 46 -18.41 64.62 -1.10
C CYS A 46 -17.64 65.52 -0.15
N LEU A 47 -18.36 66.25 0.70
CA LEU A 47 -17.83 67.03 1.81
C LEU A 47 -17.05 66.07 2.71
N ALA A 48 -15.81 65.76 2.33
CA ALA A 48 -14.85 65.09 3.20
C ALA A 48 -14.60 66.08 4.31
N ALA A 49 -15.22 65.83 5.48
CA ALA A 49 -14.84 66.49 6.70
C ALA A 49 -13.32 66.41 6.78
N GLU A 50 -12.66 67.56 6.69
CA GLU A 50 -11.21 67.67 6.64
C GLU A 50 -10.65 67.00 7.90
N LYS A 51 -10.14 65.78 7.73
CA LYS A 51 -9.65 64.96 8.85
C LYS A 51 -8.40 65.64 9.40
N ALA A 52 -8.34 65.77 10.72
CA ALA A 52 -7.22 66.44 11.37
C ALA A 52 -5.88 65.73 11.14
N PHE A 53 -5.87 64.39 11.06
CA PHE A 53 -4.71 63.62 10.61
C PHE A 53 -5.13 62.23 10.08
N GLU A 54 -4.24 61.58 9.33
CA GLU A 54 -4.37 60.21 8.83
C GLU A 54 -3.12 59.41 9.14
N VAL A 55 -3.29 58.12 9.45
CA VAL A 55 -2.18 57.22 9.79
C VAL A 55 -2.01 56.13 8.73
N THR A 56 -0.79 55.95 8.24
CA THR A 56 -0.42 54.97 7.21
C THR A 56 0.86 54.23 7.60
N PRO A 57 0.92 52.89 7.50
CA PRO A 57 -0.16 51.95 7.16
C PRO A 57 -1.20 51.79 8.29
N LYS A 58 -2.40 51.32 7.96
CA LYS A 58 -3.50 51.03 8.92
C LYS A 58 -3.22 49.82 9.83
N TRP A 59 -2.20 49.04 9.50
CA TRP A 59 -1.74 47.91 10.28
C TRP A 59 -0.22 47.91 10.33
N ILE A 60 0.36 47.47 11.45
CA ILE A 60 1.82 47.41 11.61
C ILE A 60 2.23 46.17 12.40
N ARG A 61 3.37 45.58 12.04
CA ARG A 61 4.04 44.55 12.85
C ARG A 61 5.10 45.23 13.73
N PRO A 62 5.11 45.01 15.05
CA PRO A 62 6.18 45.50 15.91
C PRO A 62 7.53 44.97 15.44
N GLY A 63 8.55 45.81 15.41
CA GLY A 63 9.89 45.44 15.01
C GLY A 63 10.79 46.66 14.86
N PRO A 64 12.11 46.48 14.76
CA PRO A 64 13.07 47.58 14.80
C PRO A 64 12.87 48.58 13.65
N ASP A 65 12.28 48.12 12.54
CA ASP A 65 12.01 48.91 11.35
C ASP A 65 10.52 49.30 11.19
N ALA A 66 9.71 49.10 12.24
CA ALA A 66 8.27 49.38 12.20
C ALA A 66 8.01 50.88 12.27
N VAL A 67 7.74 51.51 11.11
CA VAL A 67 7.46 52.94 11.01
C VAL A 67 5.99 53.19 10.64
N VAL A 68 5.35 54.07 11.40
CA VAL A 68 4.01 54.59 11.12
C VAL A 68 4.14 56.04 10.65
N ARG A 69 3.61 56.35 9.46
CA ARG A 69 3.52 57.72 8.93
C ARG A 69 2.21 58.37 9.35
N VAL A 70 2.32 59.55 9.94
CA VAL A 70 1.22 60.40 10.39
C VAL A 70 1.17 61.62 9.46
N ASN A 71 0.16 61.67 8.60
CA ASN A 71 -0.10 62.80 7.71
C ASN A 71 -1.01 63.80 8.45
N LEU A 72 -0.53 65.03 8.64
CA LEU A 72 -1.23 66.07 9.37
C LEU A 72 -2.06 66.93 8.40
N GLY A 73 -3.34 67.16 8.71
CA GLY A 73 -4.22 68.03 7.93
C GLY A 73 -3.90 69.52 8.14
N GLY A 74 -4.16 70.34 7.12
CA GLY A 74 -3.77 71.75 7.08
C GLY A 74 -4.36 72.67 8.16
N LYS A 75 -5.38 72.22 8.91
CA LYS A 75 -6.07 73.00 9.95
C LYS A 75 -5.40 73.04 11.33
N LEU A 76 -4.28 72.36 11.52
CA LEU A 76 -3.59 72.31 12.80
C LEU A 76 -2.56 73.44 12.95
N ASP A 77 -3.00 74.69 12.94
CA ASP A 77 -2.13 75.88 13.12
C ASP A 77 -1.46 75.97 14.51
N VAL A 78 -1.95 75.19 15.48
CA VAL A 78 -1.44 75.13 16.87
C VAL A 78 -0.07 74.42 16.96
N ILE A 79 0.37 73.75 15.90
CA ILE A 79 1.50 72.79 15.92
C ILE A 79 2.90 73.44 15.91
N LYS A 80 3.04 74.75 15.65
CA LYS A 80 4.38 75.34 15.43
C LYS A 80 5.27 75.43 16.68
N LYS A 81 4.74 75.26 17.90
CA LYS A 81 5.50 75.49 19.15
C LYS A 81 5.75 74.26 20.03
N ASN A 82 4.88 73.25 20.04
CA ASN A 82 4.95 72.15 21.02
C ASN A 82 5.44 70.84 20.40
N LYS A 83 6.01 69.95 21.21
CA LYS A 83 6.28 68.57 20.80
C LYS A 83 4.96 67.82 20.65
N LEU A 84 4.87 66.98 19.61
CA LEU A 84 3.71 66.15 19.34
C LEU A 84 4.03 64.69 19.57
N PHE A 85 3.02 63.95 20.02
CA PHE A 85 3.10 62.51 20.19
C PHE A 85 1.90 61.85 19.50
N LEU A 86 2.17 60.72 18.84
CA LEU A 86 1.15 59.78 18.43
C LEU A 86 0.84 58.87 19.62
N ARG A 87 -0.34 59.03 20.22
CA ARG A 87 -0.84 58.21 21.31
C ARG A 87 -1.63 57.03 20.75
N LEU A 88 -1.20 55.82 21.07
CA LEU A 88 -1.91 54.58 20.74
C LEU A 88 -2.51 53.98 22.02
N THR A 89 -3.84 53.85 22.05
CA THR A 89 -4.58 53.38 23.23
C THR A 89 -5.30 52.06 22.94
N LEU A 90 -5.00 51.03 23.73
CA LEU A 90 -5.72 49.75 23.70
C LEU A 90 -7.07 49.83 24.43
N PRO A 91 -8.03 48.91 24.16
CA PRO A 91 -9.30 48.83 24.88
C PRO A 91 -9.18 48.63 26.40
N ASN A 92 -8.04 48.13 26.88
CA ASN A 92 -7.74 47.97 28.31
C ASN A 92 -7.10 49.23 28.94
N ASN A 93 -7.16 50.38 28.28
CA ASN A 93 -6.54 51.64 28.66
C ASN A 93 -5.01 51.61 28.80
N THR A 94 -4.33 50.63 28.17
CA THR A 94 -2.87 50.71 28.04
C THR A 94 -2.54 51.76 26.98
N VAL A 95 -1.82 52.80 27.38
CA VAL A 95 -1.44 53.93 26.53
C VAL A 95 0.04 53.86 26.17
N LYS A 96 0.37 54.09 24.90
CA LYS A 96 1.75 54.22 24.41
C LYS A 96 1.87 55.47 23.55
N ASP A 97 2.78 56.36 23.95
CA ASP A 97 3.03 57.62 23.25
C ASP A 97 4.34 57.53 22.46
N PHE A 98 4.28 57.89 21.18
CA PHE A 98 5.41 57.88 20.26
C PHE A 98 5.73 59.30 19.84
N ALA A 99 6.93 59.79 20.18
CA ALA A 99 7.36 61.14 19.82
C ALA A 99 7.46 61.29 18.31
N LEU A 100 6.90 62.38 17.78
CA LEU A 100 7.00 62.75 16.37
C LEU A 100 8.12 63.76 16.17
N ASP A 101 8.94 63.57 15.14
CA ASP A 101 10.04 64.48 14.83
C ASP A 101 9.52 65.88 14.42
N ARG A 102 10.07 66.92 15.05
CA ARG A 102 9.60 68.30 14.88
C ARG A 102 9.76 68.83 13.46
N GLU A 103 10.84 68.46 12.78
CA GLU A 103 11.09 68.91 11.40
C GLU A 103 10.18 68.18 10.41
N GLN A 104 9.88 66.91 10.68
CA GLN A 104 8.92 66.15 9.88
C GLN A 104 7.48 66.68 10.06
N VAL A 105 7.07 66.94 11.29
CA VAL A 105 5.76 67.57 11.61
C VAL A 105 5.56 68.88 10.86
N ARG A 106 6.60 69.73 10.76
CA ARG A 106 6.55 70.99 9.98
C ARG A 106 6.29 70.79 8.49
N ARG A 107 6.68 69.64 7.94
CA ARG A 107 6.45 69.25 6.53
C ARG A 107 5.08 68.61 6.32
N GLY A 108 4.26 68.48 7.38
CA GLY A 108 2.93 67.88 7.34
C GLY A 108 2.93 66.34 7.35
N VAL A 109 4.09 65.69 7.44
CA VAL A 109 4.22 64.22 7.48
C VAL A 109 5.26 63.85 8.50
N ALA A 110 4.87 63.13 9.54
CA ALA A 110 5.76 62.67 10.62
C ALA A 110 5.84 61.15 10.70
N GLU A 111 7.00 60.62 11.06
CA GLU A 111 7.24 59.19 11.23
C GLU A 111 7.36 58.84 12.71
N ALA A 112 6.53 57.91 13.18
CA ALA A 112 6.60 57.32 14.51
C ALA A 112 7.22 55.92 14.41
N ARG A 113 8.35 55.69 15.09
CA ARG A 113 8.94 54.35 15.22
C ARG A 113 8.23 53.58 16.32
N ILE A 114 7.63 52.46 15.95
CA ILE A 114 6.89 51.59 16.85
C ILE A 114 7.85 50.60 17.51
N SER A 115 7.75 50.47 18.84
CA SER A 115 8.58 49.54 19.61
C SER A 115 8.21 48.08 19.35
N ASP A 116 9.22 47.22 19.31
CA ASP A 116 9.16 45.75 19.17
C ASP A 116 8.27 45.06 20.22
N HIS A 117 7.97 45.73 21.34
CA HIS A 117 7.21 45.19 22.46
C HIS A 117 5.74 45.64 22.50
N MET A 118 5.19 46.15 21.39
CA MET A 118 3.77 46.45 21.32
C MET A 118 2.94 45.16 21.38
N ARG A 119 1.90 45.17 22.22
CA ARG A 119 0.95 44.05 22.31
C ARG A 119 0.09 44.01 21.06
N ARG A 120 -0.31 42.82 20.63
CA ARG A 120 -1.29 42.68 19.54
C ARG A 120 -2.62 43.35 19.94
N GLY A 121 -3.24 44.07 19.01
CA GLY A 121 -4.54 44.66 19.25
C GLY A 121 -4.91 45.75 18.26
N THR A 122 -6.16 46.20 18.37
CA THR A 122 -6.67 47.38 17.68
C THR A 122 -6.50 48.58 18.60
N TYR A 123 -5.63 49.50 18.20
CA TYR A 123 -5.28 50.69 18.97
C TYR A 123 -6.02 51.89 18.42
N LYS A 124 -6.65 52.65 19.30
CA LYS A 124 -7.15 53.98 18.97
C LYS A 124 -5.96 54.91 18.83
N SER A 125 -5.86 55.60 17.70
CA SER A 125 -4.82 56.61 17.49
C SER A 125 -5.34 58.00 17.88
N GLU A 126 -4.61 58.70 18.72
CA GLU A 126 -4.85 60.10 19.08
C GLU A 126 -3.57 60.91 18.88
N LEU A 127 -3.71 62.16 18.46
CA LEU A 127 -2.60 63.11 18.41
C LEU A 127 -2.65 63.94 19.68
N VAL A 128 -1.57 63.94 20.46
CA VAL A 128 -1.49 64.65 21.74
C VAL A 128 -0.29 65.60 21.77
N ASP A 129 -0.40 66.67 22.56
CA ASP A 129 0.72 67.55 22.85
C ASP A 129 1.59 67.05 24.02
N GLU A 130 2.61 67.83 24.38
CA GLU A 130 3.54 67.54 25.48
C GLU A 130 2.87 67.48 26.85
N ASP A 131 1.72 68.13 27.03
CA ASP A 131 0.90 68.08 28.25
C ASP A 131 -0.09 66.89 28.23
N GLY A 132 -0.07 66.07 27.17
CA GLY A 132 -0.94 64.92 26.99
C GLY A 132 -2.37 65.27 26.60
N LYS A 133 -2.64 66.54 26.24
CA LYS A 133 -3.95 67.01 25.78
C LYS A 133 -4.22 66.49 24.37
N VAL A 134 -5.39 65.90 24.16
CA VAL A 134 -5.82 65.38 22.86
C VAL A 134 -6.11 66.55 21.91
N LEU A 135 -5.29 66.68 20.88
CA LEU A 135 -5.43 67.68 19.82
C LEU A 135 -6.38 67.19 18.72
N ALA A 136 -6.29 65.90 18.40
CA ALA A 136 -7.12 65.26 17.40
C ALA A 136 -7.27 63.77 17.68
N ARG A 137 -8.39 63.19 17.26
CA ARG A 137 -8.59 61.74 17.25
C ARG A 137 -8.49 61.23 15.82
N GLY A 138 -7.78 60.12 15.64
CA GLY A 138 -7.64 59.48 14.35
C GLY A 138 -8.99 58.94 13.89
N PRO A 139 -9.24 58.96 12.58
CA PRO A 139 -10.51 58.50 12.01
C PRO A 139 -10.66 56.96 12.09
N GLU A 140 -9.55 56.24 12.24
CA GLU A 140 -9.50 54.78 12.18
C GLU A 140 -8.51 54.23 13.20
N ASP A 141 -8.79 53.03 13.70
CA ASP A 141 -7.91 52.33 14.63
C ASP A 141 -6.77 51.63 13.90
N ILE A 142 -5.56 51.66 14.50
CA ILE A 142 -4.38 50.98 13.97
C ILE A 142 -4.34 49.56 14.52
N ARG A 143 -4.20 48.57 13.63
CA ARG A 143 -4.04 47.16 14.05
C ARG A 143 -2.57 46.80 14.19
N VAL A 144 -2.14 46.48 15.40
CA VAL A 144 -0.81 45.91 15.64
C VAL A 144 -0.89 44.39 15.55
N ARG A 145 -0.14 43.78 14.63
CA ARG A 145 -0.07 42.33 14.38
C ARG A 145 0.92 41.63 15.31
N GLY A 146 0.79 40.32 15.46
CA GLY A 146 1.77 39.49 16.16
C GLY A 146 3.17 39.57 15.53
N THR A 147 4.20 39.52 16.36
CA THR A 147 5.61 39.51 15.93
C THR A 147 6.00 38.21 15.25
N GLU A 148 5.33 37.10 15.60
CA GLU A 148 5.69 35.77 15.13
C GLU A 148 4.66 35.21 14.15
N LYS A 149 5.16 34.47 13.17
CA LYS A 149 4.39 33.83 12.11
C LYS A 149 3.87 32.48 12.61
N PRO A 150 2.62 32.07 12.30
CA PRO A 150 2.15 30.74 12.67
C PRO A 150 3.05 29.68 12.06
N SER A 151 3.40 28.65 12.84
CA SER A 151 4.27 27.56 12.37
C SER A 151 3.66 26.19 12.68
N ILE A 152 3.67 25.30 11.68
CA ILE A 152 3.15 23.94 11.82
C ILE A 152 4.30 23.02 12.22
N ALA A 153 4.29 22.53 13.45
CA ALA A 153 5.26 21.57 13.95
C ALA A 153 4.99 20.17 13.40
N ALA A 154 3.73 19.72 13.47
CA ALA A 154 3.31 18.38 13.05
C ALA A 154 1.87 18.35 12.52
N VAL A 155 1.59 17.32 11.71
CA VAL A 155 0.25 16.96 11.25
C VAL A 155 -0.06 15.58 11.82
N MET A 156 -1.21 15.44 12.48
CA MET A 156 -1.60 14.22 13.20
C MET A 156 -3.01 13.77 12.80
N PRO A 157 -3.23 12.50 12.46
CA PRO A 157 -2.21 11.49 12.17
C PRO A 157 -1.35 11.89 10.95
N GLY A 158 -0.16 11.29 10.81
CA GLY A 158 0.71 11.58 9.67
C GLY A 158 0.10 11.22 8.31
N VAL A 159 -0.88 10.30 8.30
CA VAL A 159 -1.70 9.93 7.15
C VAL A 159 -3.15 9.87 7.58
N CYS A 160 -4.02 10.52 6.81
CA CYS A 160 -5.45 10.58 7.07
C CYS A 160 -6.17 9.61 6.14
N TYR A 161 -6.93 8.69 6.72
CA TYR A 161 -7.78 7.78 5.97
C TYR A 161 -9.18 8.38 5.81
N PRO A 162 -9.83 8.19 4.65
CA PRO A 162 -11.16 8.74 4.42
C PRO A 162 -12.19 7.96 5.23
N SER A 163 -12.94 8.61 6.13
CA SER A 163 -14.14 8.06 6.76
C SER A 163 -15.38 8.62 6.05
N GLU A 164 -16.19 7.77 5.41
CA GLU A 164 -17.35 8.19 4.60
C GLU A 164 -17.03 9.28 3.55
N GLY A 165 -15.83 9.21 2.95
CA GLY A 165 -15.36 10.20 1.97
C GLY A 165 -14.86 11.52 2.57
N ARG A 166 -14.66 11.58 3.89
CA ARG A 166 -14.19 12.75 4.63
C ARG A 166 -12.89 12.47 5.37
N PHE A 167 -12.11 13.51 5.62
CA PHE A 167 -10.82 13.43 6.28
C PHE A 167 -10.81 14.27 7.56
N ASP A 168 -10.24 13.66 8.60
CA ASP A 168 -10.03 14.30 9.90
C ASP A 168 -8.54 14.34 10.21
N PHE A 169 -8.06 15.50 10.68
CA PHE A 169 -6.68 15.66 11.11
C PHE A 169 -6.49 16.88 12.03
N GLU A 170 -5.38 16.87 12.74
CA GLU A 170 -4.96 17.89 13.67
C GLU A 170 -3.63 18.49 13.22
N LEU A 171 -3.56 19.81 13.13
CA LEU A 171 -2.31 20.54 12.96
C LEU A 171 -1.84 20.94 14.36
N VAL A 172 -0.64 20.49 14.72
CA VAL A 172 0.03 20.90 15.96
C VAL A 172 1.08 21.92 15.58
N GLY A 173 1.06 23.07 16.23
CA GLY A 173 1.95 24.17 15.87
C GLY A 173 2.26 25.09 17.03
N ASN A 174 3.09 26.09 16.74
CA ASN A 174 3.37 27.18 17.64
C ASN A 174 2.65 28.44 17.13
N ASP A 175 2.43 29.38 18.05
CA ASP A 175 1.86 30.70 17.76
C ASP A 175 0.40 30.72 17.28
N PHE A 176 -0.27 29.56 17.29
CA PHE A 176 -1.73 29.48 17.10
C PHE A 176 -2.49 30.19 18.23
N ALA A 177 -1.94 30.20 19.45
CA ALA A 177 -2.49 30.87 20.62
C ALA A 177 -2.75 32.36 20.41
N GLN A 178 -2.03 32.97 19.47
CA GLN A 178 -2.14 34.39 19.20
C GLN A 178 -3.45 34.74 18.47
N TYR A 179 -4.07 33.78 17.78
CA TYR A 179 -5.22 33.96 16.89
C TYR A 179 -6.50 33.33 17.45
N LYS A 180 -7.65 33.67 16.85
CA LYS A 180 -8.91 32.94 17.05
C LYS A 180 -9.24 32.09 15.83
N ALA A 181 -10.15 31.13 15.97
CA ALA A 181 -10.60 30.27 14.87
C ALA A 181 -11.09 31.07 13.64
N GLU A 182 -11.71 32.22 13.85
CA GLU A 182 -12.25 33.09 12.79
C GLU A 182 -11.15 33.86 12.02
N GLU A 183 -9.96 33.99 12.60
CA GLU A 183 -8.83 34.74 12.05
C GLU A 183 -7.80 33.86 11.35
N LEU A 184 -7.94 32.54 11.47
CA LEU A 184 -7.03 31.56 10.89
C LEU A 184 -7.64 30.94 9.65
N ASP A 185 -6.91 30.96 8.56
CA ASP A 185 -7.30 30.26 7.35
C ASP A 185 -6.35 29.10 7.11
N VAL A 186 -6.92 27.92 6.82
CA VAL A 186 -6.14 26.73 6.49
C VAL A 186 -6.10 26.62 4.97
N TRP A 187 -4.91 26.43 4.42
CA TRP A 187 -4.68 26.28 3.00
C TRP A 187 -4.18 24.86 2.73
N ILE A 188 -4.70 24.24 1.68
CA ILE A 188 -4.20 22.96 1.16
C ILE A 188 -3.73 23.21 -0.26
N ASN A 189 -2.42 23.05 -0.48
CA ASN A 189 -1.71 23.58 -1.65
C ASN A 189 -1.96 25.09 -1.77
N ASP A 190 -2.67 25.50 -2.83
CA ASP A 190 -3.05 26.89 -3.09
C ASP A 190 -4.57 27.13 -2.89
N ALA A 191 -5.29 26.16 -2.34
CA ALA A 191 -6.74 26.25 -2.11
C ALA A 191 -7.06 26.56 -0.64
N LYS A 192 -7.89 27.58 -0.42
CA LYS A 192 -8.35 27.95 0.92
C LYS A 192 -9.45 27.01 1.40
N VAL A 193 -9.33 26.51 2.62
CA VAL A 193 -10.34 25.63 3.20
C VAL A 193 -11.52 26.43 3.75
N LEU A 194 -12.68 26.31 3.10
CA LEU A 194 -13.93 26.91 3.55
C LEU A 194 -14.60 26.05 4.63
N PHE A 195 -14.54 26.49 5.89
CA PHE A 195 -15.18 25.83 7.02
C PHE A 195 -16.63 26.30 7.22
N GLU A 196 -17.55 25.36 7.33
CA GLU A 196 -18.96 25.63 7.63
C GLU A 196 -19.16 26.04 9.10
N LYS A 197 -18.28 25.55 9.99
CA LYS A 197 -18.30 25.89 11.41
C LYS A 197 -16.88 26.07 11.94
N ARG A 198 -16.69 27.10 12.77
CA ARG A 198 -15.43 27.41 13.44
C ARG A 198 -15.70 27.55 14.94
N LEU A 199 -14.90 26.89 15.77
CA LEU A 199 -15.09 26.82 17.22
C LEU A 199 -13.78 27.11 17.95
N ASN A 200 -13.88 27.78 19.09
CA ASN A 200 -12.74 28.11 19.94
C ASN A 200 -12.79 27.26 21.22
N ASP A 201 -11.96 26.21 21.30
CA ASP A 201 -11.84 25.31 22.45
C ASP A 201 -10.76 25.79 23.43
N LYS A 202 -11.16 26.71 24.32
CA LYS A 202 -10.26 27.25 25.35
C LYS A 202 -9.92 26.25 26.46
N LYS A 203 -10.72 25.20 26.65
CA LYS A 203 -10.59 24.25 27.78
C LYS A 203 -10.05 22.88 27.37
N GLY A 204 -9.90 22.60 26.08
CA GLY A 204 -9.32 21.36 25.54
C GLY A 204 -10.27 20.16 25.59
N GLY A 205 -11.60 20.40 25.60
CA GLY A 205 -12.61 19.36 25.76
C GLY A 205 -13.56 19.18 24.58
N MET A 206 -13.43 19.97 23.51
CA MET A 206 -14.33 19.88 22.36
C MET A 206 -13.90 18.74 21.42
N SER A 207 -14.87 17.90 21.07
CA SER A 207 -14.75 16.80 20.11
C SER A 207 -15.60 17.05 18.86
N GLU A 208 -15.57 16.11 17.91
CA GLU A 208 -16.37 16.13 16.69
C GLU A 208 -17.87 16.43 16.94
N THR A 209 -18.43 15.92 18.04
CA THR A 209 -19.84 16.19 18.44
C THR A 209 -20.16 17.68 18.57
N ALA A 210 -19.18 18.52 18.91
CA ALA A 210 -19.36 19.97 18.99
C ALA A 210 -19.60 20.61 17.61
N CYS A 211 -19.32 19.90 16.52
CA CYS A 211 -19.55 20.40 15.16
C CYS A 211 -21.03 20.39 14.74
N ASP A 212 -21.92 19.70 15.49
CA ASP A 212 -23.37 19.60 15.21
C ASP A 212 -23.68 19.17 13.76
N GLY A 213 -22.88 18.27 13.20
CA GLY A 213 -23.06 17.78 11.82
C GLY A 213 -22.69 18.75 10.70
N LYS A 214 -22.14 19.93 11.01
CA LYS A 214 -21.71 20.94 10.03
C LYS A 214 -20.24 20.73 9.66
N TYR A 215 -19.97 20.31 8.43
CA TYR A 215 -18.63 19.96 7.97
C TYR A 215 -18.29 20.65 6.63
N PRO A 216 -17.03 21.07 6.42
CA PRO A 216 -15.89 20.88 7.31
C PRO A 216 -15.92 21.82 8.53
N CYS A 217 -15.41 21.33 9.66
CA CYS A 217 -15.44 21.99 10.95
C CYS A 217 -14.02 22.22 11.45
N LEU A 218 -13.72 23.44 11.91
CA LEU A 218 -12.45 23.80 12.52
C LEU A 218 -12.63 24.04 14.01
N ILE A 219 -11.91 23.28 14.84
CA ILE A 219 -11.82 23.51 16.28
C ILE A 219 -10.40 24.01 16.58
N TRP A 220 -10.31 25.28 16.99
CA TRP A 220 -9.07 25.90 17.43
C TRP A 220 -8.82 25.66 18.91
N ASN A 221 -7.58 25.35 19.23
CA ASN A 221 -7.02 25.31 20.57
C ASN A 221 -5.69 26.08 20.53
N TRP A 222 -5.17 26.53 21.69
CA TRP A 222 -3.97 27.38 21.78
C TRP A 222 -2.72 26.77 21.10
N ARG A 223 -2.66 25.45 20.96
CA ARG A 223 -1.55 24.73 20.31
C ARG A 223 -1.96 23.92 19.08
N THR A 224 -3.25 23.69 18.88
CA THR A 224 -3.72 22.75 17.86
C THR A 224 -4.93 23.26 17.09
N LEU A 225 -5.00 22.88 15.82
CA LEU A 225 -6.13 23.10 14.94
C LEU A 225 -6.66 21.74 14.53
N ARG A 226 -7.87 21.38 14.99
CA ARG A 226 -8.52 20.13 14.61
C ARG A 226 -9.50 20.40 13.48
N ILE A 227 -9.27 19.74 12.35
CA ILE A 227 -10.10 19.77 11.16
C ILE A 227 -10.89 18.47 11.14
N TYR A 228 -12.22 18.59 11.09
CA TYR A 228 -13.13 17.45 10.93
C TYR A 228 -13.94 17.57 9.65
N GLY A 229 -14.19 16.42 9.02
CA GLY A 229 -15.11 16.26 7.90
C GLY A 229 -14.66 16.92 6.61
N LEU A 230 -13.35 17.06 6.36
CA LEU A 230 -12.85 17.65 5.12
C LEU A 230 -13.18 16.75 3.93
N SER A 231 -13.92 17.27 2.94
CA SER A 231 -14.24 16.56 1.69
C SER A 231 -13.53 17.20 0.51
N LEU A 232 -12.65 16.44 -0.15
CA LEU A 232 -11.88 16.93 -1.31
C LEU A 232 -12.77 17.24 -2.51
N ASP A 233 -13.83 16.45 -2.74
CA ASP A 233 -14.76 16.65 -3.84
C ASP A 233 -15.50 18.00 -3.71
N ARG A 234 -16.00 18.30 -2.51
CA ARG A 234 -16.67 19.58 -2.22
C ARG A 234 -15.72 20.77 -2.32
N GLN A 235 -14.46 20.60 -1.92
CA GLN A 235 -13.43 21.65 -1.98
C GLN A 235 -13.09 22.02 -3.43
N SER A 236 -12.84 21.00 -4.27
CA SER A 236 -12.49 21.17 -5.69
C SER A 236 -13.62 21.82 -6.50
N PHE A 237 -14.87 21.58 -6.09
CA PHE A 237 -16.05 22.13 -6.74
C PHE A 237 -16.29 23.62 -6.43
N LEU A 238 -15.92 24.10 -5.25
CA LEU A 238 -16.27 25.46 -4.81
C LEU A 238 -15.31 26.54 -5.34
N ASP A 239 -14.01 26.25 -5.46
CA ASP A 239 -13.01 27.29 -5.74
C ASP A 239 -12.43 27.27 -7.15
N ASN A 240 -12.81 26.33 -8.04
CA ASN A 240 -12.16 26.14 -9.35
C ASN A 240 -10.63 25.94 -9.25
N VAL A 241 -10.12 25.59 -8.05
CA VAL A 241 -8.70 25.34 -7.78
C VAL A 241 -8.48 23.83 -7.76
N SER A 242 -7.60 23.35 -8.64
CA SER A 242 -7.22 21.95 -8.70
C SER A 242 -6.31 21.58 -7.55
N VAL A 243 -6.83 20.87 -6.55
CA VAL A 243 -6.02 20.29 -5.47
C VAL A 243 -5.24 19.10 -6.04
N HIS A 244 -3.94 19.27 -6.33
CA HIS A 244 -3.08 18.22 -6.86
C HIS A 244 -2.23 17.54 -5.78
N ARG A 245 -1.75 16.32 -6.06
CA ARG A 245 -0.78 15.62 -5.20
C ARG A 245 0.64 16.05 -5.56
N PRO A 246 1.59 16.11 -4.61
CA PRO A 246 1.44 15.86 -3.17
C PRO A 246 0.68 16.98 -2.45
N PHE A 247 -0.09 16.65 -1.40
CA PHE A 247 -0.77 17.66 -0.61
C PHE A 247 0.19 18.32 0.38
N VAL A 248 0.15 19.64 0.45
CA VAL A 248 0.80 20.43 1.49
C VAL A 248 -0.23 21.26 2.21
N VAL A 249 -0.06 21.44 3.52
CA VAL A 249 -0.95 22.26 4.35
C VAL A 249 -0.16 23.43 4.91
N SER A 250 -0.76 24.61 4.87
CA SER A 250 -0.25 25.83 5.50
C SER A 250 -1.39 26.53 6.25
N VAL A 251 -1.01 27.35 7.22
CA VAL A 251 -1.94 28.14 8.03
C VAL A 251 -1.62 29.60 7.80
N GLU A 252 -2.62 30.38 7.42
CA GLU A 252 -2.54 31.83 7.29
C GLU A 252 -3.14 32.48 8.53
N GLY A 253 -2.36 33.36 9.15
CA GLY A 253 -2.82 34.22 10.24
C GLY A 253 -2.33 35.65 10.01
N ASP A 254 -3.24 36.62 10.02
CA ASP A 254 -2.94 38.03 9.73
C ASP A 254 -2.16 38.23 8.39
N GLN A 255 -2.62 37.61 7.30
CA GLN A 255 -2.03 37.67 5.94
C GLN A 255 -0.63 37.05 5.79
N GLU A 256 -0.23 36.21 6.74
CA GLU A 256 1.08 35.57 6.74
C GLU A 256 0.89 34.05 6.74
N ILE A 257 1.40 33.40 5.70
CA ILE A 257 1.18 31.97 5.44
C ILE A 257 2.35 31.17 5.99
N SER A 258 2.11 30.30 6.97
CA SER A 258 3.11 29.38 7.56
C SER A 258 3.92 28.62 6.52
N GLU A 259 5.08 28.09 6.91
CA GLU A 259 5.79 27.14 6.05
C GLU A 259 4.89 25.92 5.74
N PRO A 260 4.87 25.45 4.49
CA PRO A 260 4.02 24.34 4.08
C PRO A 260 4.53 23.03 4.70
N LYS A 261 3.61 22.25 5.28
CA LYS A 261 3.89 20.92 5.81
C LYS A 261 3.24 19.86 4.93
N ARG A 262 3.91 18.72 4.72
CA ARG A 262 3.33 17.61 3.94
C ARG A 262 2.09 17.06 4.65
N LEU A 263 0.99 16.95 3.90
CA LEU A 263 -0.24 16.29 4.30
C LEU A 263 -0.44 15.05 3.41
N VAL A 264 -0.83 13.92 3.99
CA VAL A 264 -1.07 12.71 3.22
C VAL A 264 -2.52 12.27 3.43
N LEU A 265 -3.34 12.50 2.42
CA LEU A 265 -4.73 12.08 2.38
C LEU A 265 -4.82 10.83 1.50
N SER A 266 -5.14 9.69 2.11
CA SER A 266 -5.25 8.41 1.40
C SER A 266 -6.46 8.40 0.47
N CYS A 267 -6.35 7.81 -0.73
CA CYS A 267 -7.53 7.59 -1.58
C CYS A 267 -8.49 6.55 -0.97
N VAL A 268 -7.96 5.63 -0.18
CA VAL A 268 -8.63 4.42 0.25
C VAL A 268 -8.56 4.25 1.77
N GLN A 269 -9.53 3.55 2.34
CA GLN A 269 -9.48 3.11 3.73
C GLN A 269 -8.27 2.22 4.01
N TYR A 270 -7.87 2.16 5.28
CA TYR A 270 -6.65 1.47 5.73
C TYR A 270 -6.59 -0.03 5.37
N TYR A 271 -7.75 -0.71 5.24
CA TYR A 271 -7.82 -2.15 4.98
C TYR A 271 -7.76 -2.52 3.49
N TRP A 272 -7.97 -1.56 2.57
CA TRP A 272 -8.01 -1.84 1.12
C TRP A 272 -6.72 -2.41 0.54
N PRO A 273 -5.51 -1.93 0.90
CA PRO A 273 -4.27 -2.54 0.40
C PRO A 273 -4.16 -4.03 0.75
N ARG A 274 -4.67 -4.44 1.92
CA ARG A 274 -4.69 -5.85 2.35
C ARG A 274 -5.66 -6.67 1.50
N LEU A 275 -6.89 -6.20 1.33
CA LEU A 275 -7.88 -6.88 0.49
C LEU A 275 -7.43 -6.97 -0.97
N GLY A 276 -6.86 -5.89 -1.50
CA GLY A 276 -6.33 -5.85 -2.86
C GLY A 276 -5.20 -6.85 -3.08
N ALA A 277 -4.29 -7.01 -2.10
CA ALA A 277 -3.22 -8.00 -2.18
C ALA A 277 -3.75 -9.44 -2.27
N PHE A 278 -4.74 -9.80 -1.45
CA PHE A 278 -5.39 -11.11 -1.53
C PHE A 278 -6.27 -11.26 -2.79
N GLY A 279 -6.87 -10.19 -3.29
CA GLY A 279 -7.60 -10.16 -4.55
C GLY A 279 -6.68 -10.48 -5.74
N ILE A 280 -5.49 -9.88 -5.77
CA ILE A 280 -4.46 -10.17 -6.78
C ILE A 280 -4.00 -11.63 -6.68
N LEU A 281 -3.71 -12.13 -5.46
CA LEU A 281 -3.37 -13.55 -5.28
C LEU A 281 -4.49 -14.47 -5.80
N SER A 282 -5.75 -14.17 -5.48
CA SER A 282 -6.91 -14.95 -5.94
C SER A 282 -7.04 -14.94 -7.46
N LEU A 283 -6.75 -13.80 -8.10
CA LEU A 283 -6.70 -13.68 -9.56
C LEU A 283 -5.61 -14.62 -10.14
N PHE A 284 -4.39 -14.60 -9.60
CA PHE A 284 -3.32 -15.49 -10.03
C PHE A 284 -3.66 -16.97 -9.83
N ILE A 285 -4.24 -17.34 -8.67
CA ILE A 285 -4.71 -18.70 -8.41
C ILE A 285 -5.79 -19.09 -9.44
N GLY A 286 -6.73 -18.19 -9.73
CA GLY A 286 -7.77 -18.39 -10.74
C GLY A 286 -7.19 -18.60 -12.14
N THR A 287 -6.17 -17.82 -12.53
CA THR A 287 -5.46 -17.97 -13.81
C THR A 287 -4.74 -19.32 -13.89
N VAL A 288 -3.98 -19.70 -12.85
CA VAL A 288 -3.30 -21.00 -12.81
C VAL A 288 -4.31 -22.14 -12.84
N TYR A 289 -5.40 -22.02 -12.09
CA TYR A 289 -6.49 -22.99 -12.09
C TYR A 289 -7.09 -23.16 -13.49
N PHE A 290 -7.40 -22.05 -14.17
CA PHE A 290 -7.96 -22.04 -15.52
C PHE A 290 -7.05 -22.75 -16.52
N PHE A 291 -5.76 -22.40 -16.56
CA PHE A 291 -4.79 -23.07 -17.46
C PHE A 291 -4.51 -24.53 -17.07
N SER A 292 -4.57 -24.87 -15.79
CA SER A 292 -4.35 -26.25 -15.35
C SER A 292 -5.50 -27.17 -15.71
N ARG A 293 -6.74 -26.66 -15.76
CA ARG A 293 -7.95 -27.46 -16.01
C ARG A 293 -7.87 -28.26 -17.30
N GLU A 294 -7.41 -27.64 -18.40
CA GLU A 294 -7.28 -28.31 -19.70
C GLU A 294 -6.31 -29.50 -19.65
N ARG A 295 -5.22 -29.38 -18.89
CA ARG A 295 -4.25 -30.47 -18.71
C ARG A 295 -4.76 -31.57 -17.77
N VAL A 296 -5.54 -31.20 -16.75
CA VAL A 296 -6.10 -32.17 -15.79
C VAL A 296 -7.13 -33.07 -16.46
N GLU A 297 -7.90 -32.60 -17.45
CA GLU A 297 -8.88 -33.44 -18.16
C GLU A 297 -8.23 -34.62 -18.89
N HIS A 298 -7.01 -34.45 -19.42
CA HIS A 298 -6.22 -35.55 -19.97
C HIS A 298 -5.74 -36.55 -18.90
N TYR A 299 -5.37 -36.06 -17.70
CA TYR A 299 -4.88 -36.90 -16.61
C TYR A 299 -6.01 -37.67 -15.90
N ARG A 300 -7.18 -37.03 -15.74
CA ARG A 300 -8.36 -37.58 -15.01
C ARG A 300 -8.97 -38.82 -15.68
N ARG A 301 -8.72 -39.02 -16.97
CA ARG A 301 -9.14 -40.25 -17.67
C ARG A 301 -8.43 -41.51 -17.16
N SER A 302 -7.24 -41.37 -16.58
CA SER A 302 -6.43 -42.49 -16.08
C SER A 302 -6.56 -42.70 -14.56
N HIS A 303 -6.77 -41.64 -13.77
CA HIS A 303 -6.82 -41.72 -12.31
C HIS A 303 -8.07 -40.98 -11.77
N ARG A 304 -9.07 -41.72 -11.28
CA ARG A 304 -10.34 -41.17 -10.76
C ARG A 304 -10.12 -40.38 -9.45
N ASN A 305 -10.77 -39.23 -9.36
CA ASN A 305 -11.00 -38.39 -8.17
C ASN A 305 -9.87 -37.47 -7.64
N SER A 306 -8.89 -37.09 -8.46
CA SER A 306 -7.99 -35.97 -8.06
C SER A 306 -8.59 -34.60 -8.38
N GLY A 307 -8.60 -33.68 -7.41
CA GLY A 307 -8.99 -32.28 -7.63
C GLY A 307 -7.98 -31.51 -8.48
N THR A 308 -8.43 -30.51 -9.24
CA THR A 308 -7.59 -29.75 -10.18
C THR A 308 -6.42 -29.02 -9.50
N LEU A 309 -6.63 -28.46 -8.30
CA LEU A 309 -5.54 -27.83 -7.52
C LEU A 309 -4.62 -28.88 -6.90
N THR A 310 -5.16 -30.05 -6.55
CA THR A 310 -4.38 -31.19 -6.03
C THR A 310 -3.35 -31.66 -7.04
N PHE A 311 -3.69 -31.64 -8.33
CA PHE A 311 -2.78 -31.99 -9.42
C PHE A 311 -1.47 -31.18 -9.42
N LEU A 312 -1.50 -29.91 -9.01
CA LEU A 312 -0.29 -29.08 -8.93
C LEU A 312 0.69 -29.56 -7.85
N LEU A 313 0.17 -30.16 -6.78
CA LEU A 313 0.96 -30.65 -5.65
C LEU A 313 1.34 -32.14 -5.80
N ILE A 314 0.62 -32.90 -6.62
CA ILE A 314 0.91 -34.31 -6.89
C ILE A 314 2.18 -34.44 -7.75
N ASP A 315 3.01 -35.43 -7.43
CA ASP A 315 4.09 -35.91 -8.28
C ASP A 315 3.58 -37.03 -9.20
N ASN A 316 3.53 -36.77 -10.50
CA ASN A 316 2.99 -37.71 -11.49
C ASN A 316 3.70 -39.07 -11.52
N GLN A 317 4.96 -39.15 -11.07
CA GLN A 317 5.70 -40.42 -11.08
C GLN A 317 5.33 -41.34 -9.92
N THR A 318 4.88 -40.77 -8.80
CA THR A 318 4.71 -41.50 -7.54
C THR A 318 3.29 -41.41 -7.01
N ASN A 319 2.45 -40.59 -7.63
CA ASN A 319 1.09 -40.28 -7.19
C ASN A 319 1.00 -39.81 -5.72
N THR A 320 2.07 -39.23 -5.18
CA THR A 320 2.12 -38.66 -3.81
C THR A 320 2.32 -37.15 -3.82
N TYR A 321 1.99 -36.48 -2.71
CA TYR A 321 2.26 -35.05 -2.58
C TYR A 321 3.76 -34.72 -2.54
N SER A 322 4.15 -33.69 -3.29
CA SER A 322 5.51 -33.17 -3.37
C SER A 322 5.72 -31.98 -2.44
N LEU A 323 6.57 -32.17 -1.43
CA LEU A 323 6.90 -31.12 -0.45
C LEU A 323 7.64 -29.92 -1.06
N SER A 324 8.54 -30.16 -2.03
CA SER A 324 9.26 -29.07 -2.71
C SER A 324 8.33 -28.22 -3.59
N LYS A 325 7.35 -28.83 -4.28
CA LYS A 325 6.32 -28.08 -5.03
C LYS A 325 5.45 -27.23 -4.08
N PHE A 326 5.07 -27.81 -2.94
CA PHE A 326 4.30 -27.09 -1.92
C PHE A 326 5.05 -25.84 -1.40
N GLN A 327 6.33 -25.98 -1.05
CA GLN A 327 7.15 -24.86 -0.61
C GLN A 327 7.23 -23.76 -1.68
N LEU A 328 7.51 -24.13 -2.94
CA LEU A 328 7.62 -23.17 -4.03
C LEU A 328 6.32 -22.39 -4.22
N ILE A 329 5.17 -23.08 -4.19
CA ILE A 329 3.85 -22.45 -4.33
C ILE A 329 3.56 -21.50 -3.16
N LEU A 330 3.85 -21.92 -1.92
CA LEU A 330 3.62 -21.07 -0.75
C LEU A 330 4.49 -19.82 -0.76
N TRP A 331 5.79 -19.94 -1.05
CA TRP A 331 6.68 -18.77 -1.11
C TRP A 331 6.35 -17.85 -2.29
N ALA A 332 5.93 -18.40 -3.43
CA ALA A 332 5.42 -17.60 -4.54
C ALA A 332 4.15 -16.82 -4.15
N ALA A 333 3.19 -17.47 -3.47
CA ALA A 333 1.99 -16.82 -2.97
C ALA A 333 2.31 -15.71 -1.95
N ALA A 334 3.22 -15.98 -1.01
CA ALA A 334 3.67 -15.03 -0.01
C ALA A 334 4.34 -13.80 -0.65
N ALA A 335 5.20 -14.03 -1.66
CA ALA A 335 5.85 -12.97 -2.43
C ALA A 335 4.85 -12.09 -3.18
N ILE A 336 3.84 -12.70 -3.83
CA ILE A 336 2.77 -11.96 -4.51
C ILE A 336 2.02 -11.08 -3.51
N VAL A 337 1.57 -11.65 -2.37
CA VAL A 337 0.84 -10.88 -1.34
C VAL A 337 1.69 -9.72 -0.83
N ALA A 338 2.94 -9.96 -0.47
CA ALA A 338 3.81 -8.92 0.08
C ALA A 338 4.11 -7.81 -0.93
N TYR A 339 4.44 -8.17 -2.16
CA TYR A 339 4.72 -7.21 -3.23
C TYR A 339 3.47 -6.40 -3.60
N SER A 340 2.33 -7.06 -3.77
CA SER A 340 1.06 -6.40 -4.06
C SER A 340 0.63 -5.47 -2.92
N TYR A 341 0.76 -5.89 -1.66
CA TYR A 341 0.46 -5.06 -0.50
C TYR A 341 1.32 -3.78 -0.49
N LEU A 342 2.63 -3.91 -0.73
CA LEU A 342 3.54 -2.76 -0.78
C LEU A 342 3.20 -1.81 -1.94
N ALA A 343 2.97 -2.36 -3.14
CA ALA A 343 2.61 -1.59 -4.33
C ALA A 343 1.30 -0.83 -4.15
N LEU A 344 0.28 -1.48 -3.59
CA LEU A 344 -1.01 -0.86 -3.31
C LEU A 344 -0.91 0.18 -2.20
N SER A 345 -0.11 -0.06 -1.16
CA SER A 345 0.11 0.91 -0.08
C SER A 345 0.80 2.18 -0.60
N GLN A 346 1.86 2.03 -1.40
CA GLN A 346 2.56 3.17 -1.99
C GLN A 346 1.68 3.92 -2.99
N SER A 347 0.97 3.22 -3.87
CA SER A 347 0.16 3.84 -4.92
C SER A 347 -1.12 4.47 -4.36
N LEU A 348 -1.92 3.72 -3.59
CA LEU A 348 -3.26 4.15 -3.17
C LEU A 348 -3.24 5.02 -1.90
N VAL A 349 -2.35 4.72 -0.95
CA VAL A 349 -2.29 5.43 0.33
C VAL A 349 -1.30 6.59 0.27
N GLN A 350 -0.07 6.33 -0.18
CA GLN A 350 1.00 7.35 -0.20
C GLN A 350 0.97 8.22 -1.46
N GLY A 351 0.23 7.82 -2.50
CA GLY A 351 0.14 8.52 -3.78
C GLY A 351 1.41 8.43 -4.63
N ASN A 352 2.31 7.51 -4.30
CA ASN A 352 3.53 7.24 -5.04
C ASN A 352 3.29 6.08 -6.04
N TRP A 353 3.15 6.43 -7.32
CA TRP A 353 2.92 5.47 -8.40
C TRP A 353 4.19 4.76 -8.88
N ALA A 354 5.30 4.87 -8.16
CA ALA A 354 6.51 4.12 -8.45
C ALA A 354 6.30 2.63 -8.12
N LEU A 355 6.85 1.76 -8.98
CA LEU A 355 6.94 0.35 -8.65
C LEU A 355 7.86 0.17 -7.43
N PRO A 356 7.42 -0.57 -6.39
CA PRO A 356 8.26 -0.83 -5.24
C PRO A 356 9.52 -1.57 -5.66
N ARG A 357 10.64 -1.25 -5.01
CA ARG A 357 11.86 -2.03 -5.19
C ARG A 357 11.65 -3.44 -4.65
N VAL A 358 12.06 -4.43 -5.43
CA VAL A 358 12.10 -5.82 -4.96
C VAL A 358 13.12 -5.90 -3.80
N PRO A 359 12.76 -6.44 -2.62
CA PRO A 359 13.66 -6.51 -1.48
C PRO A 359 14.76 -7.53 -1.75
N ASP A 360 15.96 -7.27 -1.22
CA ASP A 360 17.13 -8.11 -1.47
C ASP A 360 16.96 -9.58 -1.00
N GLY A 361 16.13 -9.83 0.02
CA GLY A 361 15.88 -11.17 0.54
C GLY A 361 14.90 -12.03 -0.27
N LEU A 362 13.96 -11.42 -1.01
CA LEU A 362 12.87 -12.14 -1.68
C LEU A 362 13.34 -12.95 -2.91
N PRO A 363 14.20 -12.42 -3.79
CA PRO A 363 14.85 -13.20 -4.84
C PRO A 363 15.67 -14.37 -4.28
N THR A 364 16.34 -14.16 -3.15
CA THR A 364 17.11 -15.22 -2.48
C THR A 364 16.21 -16.36 -2.03
N LEU A 365 15.06 -16.06 -1.41
CA LEU A 365 14.12 -17.10 -0.97
C LEU A 365 13.41 -17.85 -2.09
N LEU A 366 12.96 -17.12 -3.12
CA LEU A 366 12.38 -17.73 -4.31
C LEU A 366 13.44 -18.55 -5.05
N GLY A 367 14.67 -18.05 -5.13
CA GLY A 367 15.83 -18.74 -5.67
C GLY A 367 16.10 -20.04 -4.94
N LEU A 368 16.20 -20.01 -3.60
CA LEU A 368 16.38 -21.22 -2.78
C LEU A 368 15.26 -22.24 -2.98
N SER A 369 14.00 -21.80 -3.07
CA SER A 369 12.84 -22.67 -3.30
C SER A 369 12.86 -23.30 -4.71
N ALA A 370 13.20 -22.50 -5.72
CA ALA A 370 13.32 -22.93 -7.10
C ALA A 370 14.50 -23.90 -7.29
N THR A 371 15.66 -23.58 -6.73
CA THR A 371 16.86 -24.44 -6.74
C THR A 371 16.57 -25.76 -6.04
N THR A 372 15.94 -25.73 -4.86
CA THR A 372 15.58 -26.96 -4.13
C THR A 372 14.62 -27.81 -4.95
N THR A 373 13.65 -27.20 -5.63
CA THR A 373 12.73 -27.91 -6.52
C THR A 373 13.44 -28.52 -7.73
N ALA A 374 14.30 -27.76 -8.40
CA ALA A 374 15.05 -28.22 -9.58
C ALA A 374 16.00 -29.38 -9.21
N VAL A 375 16.75 -29.25 -8.11
CA VAL A 375 17.63 -30.31 -7.61
C VAL A 375 16.81 -31.51 -7.14
N ALA A 376 15.65 -31.31 -6.51
CA ALA A 376 14.79 -32.42 -6.14
C ALA A 376 14.28 -33.18 -7.38
N VAL A 377 13.89 -32.49 -8.45
CA VAL A 377 13.47 -33.14 -9.71
C VAL A 377 14.64 -33.90 -10.35
N GLY A 378 15.83 -33.26 -10.43
CA GLY A 378 17.04 -33.90 -10.94
C GLY A 378 17.45 -35.13 -10.13
N ALA A 379 17.41 -35.05 -8.80
CA ALA A 379 17.72 -36.16 -7.91
C ALA A 379 16.77 -37.35 -8.13
N THR A 380 15.48 -37.11 -8.40
CA THR A 380 14.54 -38.18 -8.79
C THR A 380 14.98 -38.85 -10.09
N GLY A 381 15.42 -38.06 -11.09
CA GLY A 381 15.89 -38.60 -12.38
C GLY A 381 17.17 -39.44 -12.28
N PHE A 382 18.09 -39.09 -11.37
CA PHE A 382 19.37 -39.81 -11.21
C PHE A 382 19.33 -40.97 -10.22
N ARG A 383 18.62 -40.84 -9.09
CA ARG A 383 18.59 -41.87 -8.03
C ARG A 383 17.35 -42.75 -8.05
N GLY A 384 16.33 -42.38 -8.81
CA GLY A 384 15.05 -43.09 -8.87
C GLY A 384 13.95 -42.41 -8.05
N SER A 385 12.73 -42.88 -8.28
CA SER A 385 11.50 -42.34 -7.71
C SER A 385 11.39 -42.58 -6.19
N LYS A 386 10.67 -41.67 -5.51
CA LYS A 386 10.17 -41.91 -4.15
C LYS A 386 9.19 -43.09 -4.23
N GLY A 387 9.13 -43.94 -3.20
CA GLY A 387 8.11 -44.99 -3.15
C GLY A 387 6.70 -44.43 -3.34
N ALA A 388 5.91 -45.06 -4.21
CA ALA A 388 4.59 -44.56 -4.64
C ALA A 388 3.55 -44.49 -3.50
N GLY A 389 3.79 -45.16 -2.37
CA GLY A 389 2.90 -45.09 -1.22
C GLY A 389 1.51 -45.70 -1.49
N PRO A 390 0.50 -45.34 -0.69
CA PRO A 390 -0.87 -45.82 -0.86
C PRO A 390 -1.52 -45.30 -2.16
N ILE A 391 -2.54 -46.02 -2.64
CA ILE A 391 -3.31 -45.67 -3.86
C ILE A 391 -3.90 -44.25 -3.81
N HIS A 392 -4.25 -43.79 -2.61
CA HIS A 392 -4.79 -42.46 -2.37
C HIS A 392 -3.76 -41.57 -1.68
N PRO A 393 -3.37 -40.42 -2.28
CA PRO A 393 -2.44 -39.51 -1.65
C PRO A 393 -3.05 -38.91 -0.38
N GLY A 394 -2.30 -38.98 0.71
CA GLY A 394 -2.70 -38.47 2.02
C GLY A 394 -1.86 -37.28 2.45
N ILE A 395 -2.37 -36.46 3.38
CA ILE A 395 -1.60 -35.33 3.96
C ILE A 395 -0.29 -35.85 4.61
N GLY A 396 -0.29 -37.10 5.10
CA GLY A 396 0.90 -37.78 5.60
C GLY A 396 2.04 -37.91 4.58
N ASP A 397 1.77 -37.79 3.27
CA ASP A 397 2.81 -37.91 2.22
C ASP A 397 3.81 -36.76 2.21
N PHE A 398 3.43 -35.61 2.78
CA PHE A 398 4.38 -34.52 3.03
C PHE A 398 5.44 -34.92 4.04
N LEU A 399 5.08 -35.74 5.03
CA LEU A 399 5.93 -36.15 6.13
C LEU A 399 6.54 -37.55 5.96
N THR A 400 6.06 -38.32 4.98
CA THR A 400 6.45 -39.72 4.78
C THR A 400 6.99 -40.01 3.38
N THR A 401 7.80 -41.07 3.27
CA THR A 401 8.39 -41.57 2.01
C THR A 401 8.06 -43.04 1.88
N GLY A 402 7.19 -43.41 0.92
CA GLY A 402 6.73 -44.79 0.78
C GLY A 402 6.04 -45.33 2.04
N GLY A 403 5.40 -44.46 2.84
CA GLY A 403 4.75 -44.81 4.10
C GLY A 403 5.66 -44.74 5.35
N VAL A 404 6.95 -44.45 5.20
CA VAL A 404 7.90 -44.32 6.32
C VAL A 404 8.08 -42.86 6.71
N PHE A 405 8.02 -42.54 8.01
CA PHE A 405 8.24 -41.19 8.52
C PHE A 405 9.65 -40.66 8.17
N ALA A 406 9.71 -39.40 7.71
CA ALA A 406 10.92 -38.73 7.28
C ALA A 406 11.15 -37.46 8.12
N PRO A 407 11.99 -37.51 9.17
CA PRO A 407 12.22 -36.37 10.06
C PRO A 407 12.66 -35.09 9.33
N GLU A 408 13.50 -35.20 8.30
CA GLU A 408 13.97 -34.07 7.52
C GLU A 408 12.85 -33.38 6.73
N ARG A 409 11.82 -34.13 6.35
CA ARG A 409 10.64 -33.57 5.69
C ARG A 409 9.74 -32.83 6.66
N LEU A 410 9.59 -33.34 7.89
CA LEU A 410 8.87 -32.64 8.94
C LEU A 410 9.54 -31.29 9.24
N GLN A 411 10.85 -31.29 9.46
CA GLN A 411 11.61 -30.07 9.68
C GLN A 411 11.38 -29.06 8.54
N PHE A 412 11.51 -29.53 7.29
CA PHE A 412 11.33 -28.69 6.11
C PHE A 412 9.91 -28.13 5.95
N PHE A 413 8.90 -28.95 6.21
CA PHE A 413 7.50 -28.55 6.19
C PHE A 413 7.19 -27.50 7.28
N LEU A 414 7.62 -27.74 8.52
CA LEU A 414 7.38 -26.85 9.65
C LEU A 414 8.01 -25.48 9.43
N TRP A 415 9.30 -25.43 9.04
CA TRP A 415 9.98 -24.17 8.79
C TRP A 415 9.39 -23.41 7.59
N THR A 416 8.90 -24.12 6.57
CA THR A 416 8.18 -23.49 5.45
C THR A 416 6.91 -22.80 5.93
N ILE A 417 6.07 -23.47 6.73
CA ILE A 417 4.82 -22.88 7.23
C ILE A 417 5.11 -21.69 8.13
N LEU A 418 6.01 -21.85 9.10
CA LEU A 418 6.37 -20.78 10.04
C LEU A 418 6.95 -19.56 9.31
N GLY A 419 7.82 -19.79 8.31
CA GLY A 419 8.41 -18.72 7.51
C GLY A 419 7.39 -17.97 6.69
N VAL A 420 6.53 -18.69 5.97
CA VAL A 420 5.49 -18.09 5.13
C VAL A 420 4.47 -17.33 5.98
N ALA A 421 3.98 -17.93 7.06
CA ALA A 421 3.02 -17.29 7.94
C ALA A 421 3.61 -16.04 8.63
N GLY A 422 4.84 -16.15 9.15
CA GLY A 422 5.54 -15.03 9.79
C GLY A 422 5.81 -13.88 8.82
N PHE A 423 6.26 -14.19 7.59
CA PHE A 423 6.52 -13.20 6.56
C PHE A 423 5.25 -12.46 6.11
N VAL A 424 4.16 -13.20 5.84
CA VAL A 424 2.87 -12.60 5.45
C VAL A 424 2.30 -11.77 6.60
N ALA A 425 2.28 -12.30 7.83
CA ALA A 425 1.80 -11.56 8.99
C ALA A 425 2.62 -10.28 9.24
N GLY A 426 3.95 -10.39 9.21
CA GLY A 426 4.85 -9.25 9.36
C GLY A 426 4.64 -8.19 8.29
N THR A 427 4.31 -8.59 7.05
CA THR A 427 3.97 -7.66 5.98
C THR A 427 2.64 -6.96 6.23
N LEU A 428 1.61 -7.70 6.63
CA LEU A 428 0.25 -7.15 6.79
C LEU A 428 0.08 -6.27 8.04
N VAL A 429 0.91 -6.47 9.06
CA VAL A 429 0.93 -5.66 10.30
C VAL A 429 1.57 -4.29 10.07
N GLN A 430 2.40 -4.13 9.03
CA GLN A 430 2.96 -2.82 8.70
C GLN A 430 1.85 -1.81 8.41
N ASP A 431 2.13 -0.56 8.73
CA ASP A 431 1.20 0.53 8.47
C ASP A 431 1.30 0.93 6.98
N PRO A 432 0.22 0.82 6.19
CA PRO A 432 0.27 1.15 4.77
C PRO A 432 0.64 2.62 4.51
N ALA A 433 0.47 3.50 5.49
CA ALA A 433 0.90 4.88 5.46
C ALA A 433 2.43 5.06 5.37
N THR A 434 3.19 4.20 6.03
CA THR A 434 4.64 4.39 6.25
C THR A 434 5.48 3.29 5.60
N VAL A 435 4.84 2.20 5.17
CA VAL A 435 5.54 1.06 4.58
C VAL A 435 6.22 1.45 3.27
N THR A 436 7.55 1.37 3.27
CA THR A 436 8.40 1.65 2.10
C THR A 436 9.22 0.43 1.68
N LYS A 437 9.35 -0.56 2.58
CA LYS A 437 10.11 -1.79 2.40
C LYS A 437 9.31 -2.96 2.97
N MET A 438 9.51 -4.14 2.41
CA MET A 438 8.97 -5.39 2.98
C MET A 438 9.70 -5.72 4.29
N PRO A 439 9.09 -6.53 5.17
CA PRO A 439 9.78 -7.01 6.35
C PRO A 439 11.05 -7.76 5.96
N GLU A 440 12.15 -7.40 6.61
CA GLU A 440 13.41 -8.13 6.48
C GLU A 440 13.25 -9.50 7.14
N ILE A 441 13.73 -10.52 6.45
CA ILE A 441 13.70 -11.88 6.95
C ILE A 441 14.99 -12.07 7.75
N PRO A 442 14.91 -12.43 9.04
CA PRO A 442 16.09 -12.58 9.88
C PRO A 442 17.10 -13.51 9.22
N GLU A 443 18.38 -13.13 9.20
CA GLU A 443 19.42 -13.91 8.53
C GLU A 443 19.51 -15.35 9.09
N ASN A 444 19.37 -15.49 10.41
CA ASN A 444 19.31 -16.78 11.09
C ASN A 444 18.17 -17.66 10.57
N PHE A 445 17.04 -17.06 10.20
CA PHE A 445 15.91 -17.79 9.61
C PHE A 445 16.23 -18.28 8.19
N ASN A 446 16.89 -17.46 7.37
CA ASN A 446 17.36 -17.88 6.05
C ASN A 446 18.37 -19.02 6.14
N GLN A 447 19.29 -18.97 7.10
CA GLN A 447 20.25 -20.05 7.36
C GLN A 447 19.54 -21.34 7.79
N LEU A 448 18.56 -21.25 8.70
CA LEU A 448 17.76 -22.40 9.13
C LEU A 448 16.96 -23.03 7.97
N MET A 449 16.34 -22.20 7.13
CA MET A 449 15.65 -22.70 5.94
C MET A 449 16.62 -23.33 4.93
N GLY A 450 17.76 -22.69 4.68
CA GLY A 450 18.80 -23.24 3.80
C GLY A 450 19.33 -24.58 4.31
N ALA A 451 19.64 -24.67 5.59
CA ALA A 451 20.05 -25.91 6.24
C ALA A 451 18.96 -26.98 6.14
N SER A 452 17.69 -26.61 6.30
CA SER A 452 16.57 -27.54 6.15
C SER A 452 16.40 -28.03 4.70
N SER A 453 16.59 -27.16 3.70
CA SER A 453 16.59 -27.53 2.28
C SER A 453 17.73 -28.49 1.96
N ILE A 454 18.94 -28.18 2.44
CA ILE A 454 20.12 -29.04 2.29
C ILE A 454 19.89 -30.39 2.98
N GLY A 455 19.36 -30.40 4.21
CA GLY A 455 19.02 -31.62 4.93
C GLY A 455 17.97 -32.46 4.20
N TYR A 456 16.94 -31.84 3.63
CA TYR A 456 15.95 -32.51 2.79
C TYR A 456 16.57 -33.12 1.54
N LEU A 457 17.42 -32.38 0.82
CA LEU A 457 18.11 -32.88 -0.36
C LEU A 457 19.10 -34.00 0.00
N ALA A 458 19.88 -33.82 1.06
CA ALA A 458 20.82 -34.82 1.57
C ALA A 458 20.10 -36.09 1.99
N GLY A 459 18.97 -35.99 2.69
CA GLY A 459 18.10 -37.12 3.02
C GLY A 459 17.56 -37.80 1.76
N LYS A 460 17.14 -37.03 0.75
CA LYS A 460 16.71 -37.57 -0.54
C LYS A 460 17.84 -38.30 -1.28
N PHE A 461 19.07 -37.79 -1.25
CA PHE A 461 20.22 -38.48 -1.81
C PHE A 461 20.58 -39.71 -0.98
N ALA A 462 20.62 -39.63 0.35
CA ALA A 462 21.03 -40.75 1.20
C ALA A 462 20.08 -41.96 1.14
N ARG A 463 18.79 -41.72 0.88
CA ARG A 463 17.78 -42.78 0.78
C ARG A 463 17.92 -43.59 -0.51
N LYS A 464 17.64 -44.88 -0.42
CA LYS A 464 17.46 -45.74 -1.58
C LYS A 464 16.17 -45.37 -2.32
N PRO A 465 16.10 -45.58 -3.64
CA PRO A 465 14.85 -45.36 -4.37
C PRO A 465 13.77 -46.32 -3.86
N GLY A 466 12.54 -45.81 -3.74
CA GLY A 466 11.41 -46.60 -3.29
C GLY A 466 10.70 -47.29 -4.45
N PRO A 467 9.93 -48.36 -4.18
CA PRO A 467 9.28 -49.12 -5.24
C PRO A 467 8.17 -48.28 -5.91
N VAL A 468 7.97 -48.47 -7.21
CA VAL A 468 6.84 -47.91 -7.96
C VAL A 468 6.23 -49.02 -8.82
N ILE A 469 4.94 -49.28 -8.66
CA ILE A 469 4.21 -50.28 -9.46
C ILE A 469 3.63 -49.55 -10.66
N LYS A 470 3.95 -50.02 -11.87
CA LYS A 470 3.46 -49.44 -13.13
C LYS A 470 2.30 -50.23 -13.71
N ASP A 471 2.40 -51.55 -13.69
CA ASP A 471 1.44 -52.43 -14.35
C ASP A 471 1.44 -53.83 -13.73
N PHE A 472 0.40 -54.60 -14.03
CA PHE A 472 0.26 -56.01 -13.68
C PHE A 472 -0.03 -56.82 -14.95
N ASP A 473 0.84 -57.78 -15.27
CA ASP A 473 0.51 -58.78 -16.28
C ASP A 473 -0.13 -59.99 -15.58
N CYS A 474 -1.46 -60.01 -15.58
CA CYS A 474 -2.29 -61.08 -15.04
C CYS A 474 -2.76 -62.06 -16.13
N GLU A 475 -2.42 -61.84 -17.41
CA GLU A 475 -2.95 -62.63 -18.51
C GLU A 475 -2.16 -63.93 -18.73
N PRO A 476 -2.80 -65.12 -18.72
CA PRO A 476 -2.27 -66.26 -19.42
C PRO A 476 -2.37 -65.94 -20.91
N LYS A 477 -1.29 -65.40 -21.52
CA LYS A 477 -1.23 -65.21 -22.97
C LYS A 477 -1.71 -66.51 -23.61
N ARG A 478 -2.85 -66.46 -24.33
CA ARG A 478 -3.57 -67.60 -24.95
C ARG A 478 -2.74 -68.47 -25.91
N PHE A 479 -1.43 -68.24 -26.02
CA PHE A 479 -0.52 -68.93 -26.93
C PHE A 479 0.83 -69.34 -26.30
N ALA A 480 1.01 -69.28 -24.97
CA ALA A 480 2.21 -69.83 -24.33
C ALA A 480 1.91 -71.21 -23.74
N VAL A 481 2.15 -72.27 -24.52
CA VAL A 481 1.87 -73.69 -24.19
C VAL A 481 2.69 -74.20 -22.98
N ASP A 482 3.69 -73.44 -22.50
CA ASP A 482 4.61 -73.88 -21.43
C ASP A 482 4.56 -73.03 -20.13
N ARG A 483 3.56 -72.15 -19.93
CA ARG A 483 3.49 -71.33 -18.71
C ARG A 483 2.54 -71.91 -17.67
N PRO A 484 2.96 -72.07 -16.39
CA PRO A 484 2.03 -72.45 -15.33
C PRO A 484 0.98 -71.33 -15.17
N PRO A 485 -0.33 -71.66 -15.12
CA PRO A 485 -1.44 -70.69 -15.16
C PRO A 485 -1.61 -69.82 -13.88
N ASN A 486 -0.54 -69.60 -13.12
CA ASN A 486 -0.62 -69.24 -11.70
C ASN A 486 0.37 -68.13 -11.26
N GLU A 487 0.95 -67.37 -12.19
CA GLU A 487 1.95 -66.33 -11.90
C GLU A 487 1.39 -64.93 -12.18
N ILE A 488 1.51 -64.03 -11.18
CA ILE A 488 1.24 -62.59 -11.35
C ILE A 488 2.59 -61.90 -11.55
N ARG A 489 2.74 -61.17 -12.66
CA ARG A 489 3.92 -60.35 -12.93
C ARG A 489 3.66 -58.91 -12.51
N ILE A 490 4.36 -58.45 -11.49
CA ILE A 490 4.35 -57.06 -11.02
C ILE A 490 5.45 -56.33 -11.78
N ILE A 491 5.04 -55.41 -12.67
CA ILE A 491 5.96 -54.60 -13.47
C ILE A 491 6.08 -53.23 -12.83
N GLY A 492 7.32 -52.79 -12.58
CA GLY A 492 7.58 -51.56 -11.85
C GLY A 492 9.01 -51.05 -11.93
N GLU A 493 9.33 -50.11 -11.04
CA GLU A 493 10.67 -49.57 -10.83
C GLU A 493 11.10 -49.79 -9.39
N ASN A 494 12.41 -49.97 -9.19
CA ASN A 494 13.04 -50.04 -7.86
C ASN A 494 12.44 -51.13 -6.95
N LEU A 495 12.01 -52.25 -7.54
CA LEU A 495 11.47 -53.38 -6.80
C LEU A 495 12.63 -54.17 -6.20
N SER A 496 12.62 -54.41 -4.90
CA SER A 496 13.64 -55.26 -4.28
C SER A 496 13.37 -56.73 -4.59
N PRO A 497 14.39 -57.54 -4.95
CA PRO A 497 14.27 -59.00 -5.04
C PRO A 497 13.85 -59.66 -3.72
N ARG A 498 13.99 -58.93 -2.60
CA ARG A 498 13.62 -59.32 -1.24
C ARG A 498 12.39 -58.57 -0.73
N ALA A 499 11.56 -58.03 -1.62
CA ALA A 499 10.37 -57.29 -1.23
C ALA A 499 9.32 -58.21 -0.59
N GLU A 500 8.65 -57.72 0.43
CA GLU A 500 7.42 -58.33 0.96
C GLU A 500 6.25 -57.88 0.08
N VAL A 501 5.54 -58.84 -0.51
CA VAL A 501 4.34 -58.57 -1.31
C VAL A 501 3.13 -58.93 -0.49
N ARG A 502 2.18 -57.99 -0.37
CA ARG A 502 0.88 -58.22 0.25
C ARG A 502 -0.22 -58.18 -0.81
N ILE A 503 -1.11 -59.16 -0.80
CA ILE A 503 -2.30 -59.20 -1.64
C ILE A 503 -3.52 -59.15 -0.71
N TYR A 504 -4.42 -58.18 -0.91
CA TYR A 504 -5.55 -57.91 -0.01
C TYR A 504 -5.11 -57.71 1.46
N GLY A 505 -3.93 -57.13 1.67
CA GLY A 505 -3.36 -56.90 3.00
C GLY A 505 -2.71 -58.14 3.65
N HIS A 506 -2.81 -59.32 3.05
CA HIS A 506 -2.17 -60.54 3.54
C HIS A 506 -0.76 -60.69 2.96
N PRO A 507 0.28 -60.87 3.80
CA PRO A 507 1.65 -61.03 3.32
C PRO A 507 1.86 -62.40 2.66
N LEU A 508 2.54 -62.40 1.53
CA LEU A 508 2.94 -63.60 0.84
C LEU A 508 4.28 -64.13 1.39
N PRO A 509 4.41 -65.47 1.52
CA PRO A 509 5.68 -66.12 1.83
C PRO A 509 6.80 -65.73 0.84
N ALA A 510 8.02 -65.53 1.35
CA ALA A 510 9.16 -65.06 0.55
C ALA A 510 9.58 -66.03 -0.57
N ASP A 511 9.33 -67.34 -0.43
CA ASP A 511 9.60 -68.36 -1.45
C ASP A 511 8.71 -68.23 -2.69
N ARG A 512 7.63 -67.45 -2.59
CA ARG A 512 6.64 -67.20 -3.65
C ARG A 512 6.80 -65.88 -4.36
N VAL A 513 7.78 -65.07 -3.95
CA VAL A 513 8.13 -63.81 -4.61
C VAL A 513 9.52 -64.01 -5.20
N LYS A 514 9.61 -64.02 -6.53
CA LYS A 514 10.87 -64.24 -7.25
C LYS A 514 11.09 -63.11 -8.26
N PRO A 515 12.32 -62.60 -8.42
CA PRO A 515 12.60 -61.69 -9.51
C PRO A 515 12.47 -62.43 -10.85
N ALA A 516 11.88 -61.79 -11.86
CA ALA A 516 11.71 -62.42 -13.18
C ALA A 516 13.06 -62.69 -13.87
N GLU A 517 14.02 -61.80 -13.65
CA GLU A 517 15.39 -61.91 -14.12
C GLU A 517 16.34 -61.62 -12.96
N ARG A 518 17.54 -62.21 -12.99
CA ARG A 518 18.58 -61.83 -12.02
C ARG A 518 18.90 -60.34 -12.21
N PRO A 519 19.05 -59.56 -11.13
CA PRO A 519 19.45 -58.18 -11.25
C PRO A 519 20.75 -58.09 -12.07
N PRO A 520 20.87 -57.13 -13.01
CA PRO A 520 22.13 -56.87 -13.68
C PRO A 520 23.24 -56.67 -12.65
N GLU A 521 24.44 -57.17 -12.95
CA GLU A 521 25.56 -57.10 -12.01
C GLU A 521 25.78 -55.65 -11.52
N GLY A 522 25.75 -55.45 -10.21
CA GLY A 522 25.83 -54.13 -9.57
C GLY A 522 24.51 -53.38 -9.35
N LYS A 523 23.35 -53.92 -9.76
CA LYS A 523 22.03 -53.32 -9.46
C LYS A 523 21.33 -54.05 -8.30
N GLU A 524 20.90 -53.30 -7.30
CA GLU A 524 20.18 -53.83 -6.13
C GLU A 524 18.68 -54.10 -6.40
N PHE A 525 18.11 -53.44 -7.43
CA PHE A 525 16.69 -53.48 -7.74
C PHE A 525 16.39 -54.13 -9.10
N VAL A 526 15.19 -54.69 -9.21
CA VAL A 526 14.63 -55.28 -10.43
C VAL A 526 13.42 -54.48 -10.92
N SER A 527 13.09 -54.65 -12.20
CA SER A 527 11.90 -54.05 -12.83
C SER A 527 10.67 -54.96 -12.76
N GLU A 528 10.85 -56.24 -12.43
CA GLU A 528 9.79 -57.23 -12.48
C GLU A 528 9.90 -58.24 -11.33
N LEU A 529 8.78 -58.44 -10.62
CA LEU A 529 8.61 -59.48 -9.62
C LEU A 529 7.53 -60.47 -10.10
N ILE A 530 7.84 -61.76 -10.03
CA ILE A 530 6.91 -62.86 -10.25
C ILE A 530 6.37 -63.31 -8.89
N VAL A 531 5.05 -63.38 -8.79
CA VAL A 531 4.34 -63.71 -7.57
C VAL A 531 3.43 -64.91 -7.78
N ILE A 532 3.51 -65.91 -6.89
CA ILE A 532 2.74 -67.17 -6.98
C ILE A 532 1.67 -67.20 -5.85
N PRO A 533 0.45 -66.69 -6.09
CA PRO A 533 -0.62 -66.67 -5.09
C PRO A 533 -1.16 -68.08 -4.74
N LYS A 534 -1.72 -68.25 -3.54
CA LYS A 534 -2.43 -69.47 -3.12
C LYS A 534 -3.77 -69.59 -3.87
N GLU A 535 -4.24 -70.82 -4.14
CA GLU A 535 -5.53 -71.04 -4.83
C GLU A 535 -6.73 -70.34 -4.16
N ALA A 536 -6.71 -70.20 -2.82
CA ALA A 536 -7.75 -69.48 -2.06
C ALA A 536 -7.73 -67.95 -2.27
N GLU A 537 -6.61 -67.37 -2.72
CA GLU A 537 -6.47 -65.95 -3.02
C GLU A 537 -6.95 -65.61 -4.45
N ARG A 538 -7.29 -66.62 -5.26
CA ARG A 538 -7.77 -66.47 -6.66
C ARG A 538 -9.25 -66.13 -6.79
N GLN A 539 -10.07 -66.41 -5.78
CA GLN A 539 -11.53 -66.32 -5.88
C GLN A 539 -12.12 -64.95 -5.55
N VAL A 540 -11.30 -63.96 -5.22
CA VAL A 540 -11.81 -62.59 -5.02
C VAL A 540 -11.96 -61.93 -6.39
N ALA A 541 -13.12 -62.14 -7.00
CA ALA A 541 -13.56 -61.41 -8.19
C ALA A 541 -13.74 -59.92 -7.84
N GLY A 542 -12.65 -59.16 -7.91
CA GLY A 542 -12.61 -57.73 -7.64
C GLY A 542 -11.16 -57.21 -7.66
N ALA A 543 -10.97 -55.94 -8.03
CA ALA A 543 -9.65 -55.34 -8.24
C ALA A 543 -8.71 -55.64 -7.06
N ALA A 544 -7.65 -56.42 -7.30
CA ALA A 544 -6.77 -56.89 -6.25
C ALA A 544 -5.85 -55.76 -5.80
N VAL A 545 -5.92 -55.37 -4.52
CA VAL A 545 -4.97 -54.41 -3.95
C VAL A 545 -3.66 -55.13 -3.71
N ILE A 546 -2.63 -54.78 -4.50
CA ILE A 546 -1.29 -55.33 -4.37
C ILE A 546 -0.39 -54.26 -3.77
N ARG A 547 0.28 -54.62 -2.66
CA ARG A 547 1.24 -53.76 -1.98
C ARG A 547 2.62 -54.42 -1.97
N VAL A 548 3.61 -53.70 -2.49
CA VAL A 548 5.02 -54.13 -2.46
C VAL A 548 5.75 -53.30 -1.41
N ILE A 549 6.49 -53.95 -0.51
CA ILE A 549 7.26 -53.32 0.56
C ILE A 549 8.72 -53.75 0.42
N ASN A 550 9.61 -52.80 0.15
CA ASN A 550 11.05 -53.06 0.10
C ASN A 550 11.63 -53.27 1.52
N PRO A 551 12.83 -53.87 1.66
CA PRO A 551 13.46 -54.12 2.97
C PRO A 551 13.74 -52.86 3.81
N ASP A 552 13.76 -51.69 3.19
CA ASP A 552 13.91 -50.40 3.86
C ASP A 552 12.57 -49.82 4.37
N GLY A 553 11.48 -50.58 4.23
CA GLY A 553 10.12 -50.22 4.64
C GLY A 553 9.38 -49.34 3.64
N GLN A 554 10.01 -48.90 2.54
CA GLN A 554 9.32 -48.12 1.52
C GLN A 554 8.34 -49.02 0.76
N SER A 555 7.13 -48.50 0.53
CA SER A 555 6.06 -49.27 -0.09
C SER A 555 5.40 -48.56 -1.26
N ALA A 556 4.81 -49.36 -2.15
CA ALA A 556 3.94 -48.96 -3.24
C ALA A 556 2.70 -49.84 -3.26
N GLU A 557 1.55 -49.23 -3.51
CA GLU A 557 0.26 -49.90 -3.56
C GLU A 557 -0.41 -49.55 -4.89
N SER A 558 -0.96 -50.56 -5.56
CA SER A 558 -1.70 -50.36 -6.80
C SER A 558 -2.86 -51.35 -6.88
N ASN A 559 -3.93 -50.93 -7.56
CA ASN A 559 -5.08 -51.78 -7.84
C ASN A 559 -4.79 -52.59 -9.10
N GLY A 560 -4.76 -53.91 -8.99
CA GLY A 560 -4.82 -54.81 -10.12
C GLY A 560 -6.23 -54.77 -10.69
N THR A 561 -6.43 -54.06 -11.79
CA THR A 561 -7.67 -54.07 -12.60
C THR A 561 -7.47 -54.85 -13.87
#